data_AF-A0A2D8AKK7-F1
#
_entry.id   AF-A0A2D8AKK7-F1
#
_cell.length_a   1.000
_cell.length_b   1.000
_cell.length_c   1.000
_cell.angle_alpha   90.00
_cell.angle_beta   90.00
_cell.angle_gamma   90.00
#
_symmetry.space_group_name_H-M   'P 1'
#
loop_
_entity.id
_entity.type
_entity.pdbx_description
1 polymer ?
#
loop_
_entity_poly.entity_id
_entity_poly.type
_entity_poly.pdbx_seq_one_letter_code
_entity_poly.pdbx_strand_id
1 'polypeptide(L)'
;HHYFTQKAPESFTEAQQQAVAGFGVWDSIANLARGAARLDPIYTPGGEAEEQGWEVSVAALENMRYSRSDETGVRATVYDHAVNVYGLVPDTRVARRPLDNEGVQYGLAALNSGEISIRQFLDLNRDIGGFDRDMNHVPQRHQSDPEAARRAIESGRILYGGAGLASTSVIDYRTYMDAREGGDIHMLVHQFSTRQRLATANGHAENHVMQIGGRWGFTEQAPDLGALFEHMDAWLMGIRNDRTISDLSEKVRAHKPAGLNDACWREPEALLSEAEREPATDASRQRLEQPQSYRGSGECATLYRAFSTPRHVAGAPLANDVVACHLRSPYRSDYAVEFSEAEFAELSSIFSTGVCDWSRGDRSGASHQGVWKSFGPSPVNRLY
;
A
#
# COMPACT_ATOMS: atom_id res chain seq x y z
N HIS A 1 -14.68 -6.88 -0.41
CA HIS A 1 -15.73 -6.99 -1.44
C HIS A 1 -16.49 -8.31 -1.34
N HIS A 2 -15.89 -9.46 -1.68
CA HIS A 2 -16.57 -10.78 -1.65
C HIS A 2 -17.34 -11.09 -0.36
N TYR A 3 -16.79 -10.77 0.82
CA TYR A 3 -17.52 -10.97 2.08
C TYR A 3 -18.85 -10.19 2.11
N PHE A 4 -18.83 -8.90 1.76
CA PHE A 4 -20.01 -8.04 1.80
C PHE A 4 -21.04 -8.34 0.70
N THR A 5 -20.62 -8.92 -0.42
CA THR A 5 -21.53 -9.17 -1.56
C THR A 5 -21.97 -10.61 -1.71
N GLN A 6 -21.17 -11.57 -1.24
CA GLN A 6 -21.42 -13.01 -1.44
C GLN A 6 -21.57 -13.79 -0.13
N LYS A 7 -20.80 -13.47 0.92
CA LYS A 7 -20.86 -14.22 2.19
C LYS A 7 -21.94 -13.73 3.14
N ALA A 8 -22.03 -12.41 3.31
CA ALA A 8 -22.95 -11.79 4.24
C ALA A 8 -23.59 -10.54 3.59
N PRO A 9 -24.33 -10.72 2.47
CA PRO A 9 -25.05 -9.61 1.84
C PRO A 9 -25.99 -8.94 2.83
N GLU A 10 -26.13 -7.62 2.72
CA GLU A 10 -27.03 -6.79 3.54
C GLU A 10 -26.71 -6.74 5.04
N SER A 11 -25.66 -7.41 5.51
CA SER A 11 -25.28 -7.43 6.94
C SER A 11 -24.49 -6.19 7.40
N PHE A 12 -24.02 -5.36 6.47
CA PHE A 12 -23.31 -4.09 6.72
C PHE A 12 -23.87 -3.01 5.80
N THR A 13 -24.14 -1.83 6.35
CA THR A 13 -24.43 -0.64 5.52
C THR A 13 -23.17 -0.22 4.75
N GLU A 14 -23.31 0.58 3.68
CA GLU A 14 -22.16 1.09 2.94
C GLU A 14 -21.17 1.85 3.83
N ALA A 15 -21.67 2.69 4.73
CA ALA A 15 -20.85 3.40 5.71
C ALA A 15 -20.06 2.44 6.60
N GLN A 16 -20.67 1.33 7.05
CA GLN A 16 -19.99 0.31 7.85
C GLN A 16 -18.95 -0.46 7.03
N GLN A 17 -19.25 -0.80 5.78
CA GLN A 17 -18.28 -1.45 4.89
C GLN A 17 -17.07 -0.53 4.65
N GLN A 18 -17.33 0.76 4.44
CA GLN A 18 -16.29 1.77 4.29
C GLN A 18 -15.45 1.91 5.56
N ALA A 19 -16.07 1.92 6.74
CA ALA A 19 -15.38 1.94 8.03
C ALA A 19 -14.45 0.72 8.23
N VAL A 20 -14.94 -0.47 7.89
CA VAL A 20 -14.16 -1.72 7.95
C VAL A 20 -12.97 -1.69 6.98
N ALA A 21 -13.19 -1.17 5.76
CA ALA A 21 -12.15 -1.11 4.75
C ALA A 21 -11.15 0.04 4.96
N GLY A 22 -11.59 1.13 5.60
CA GLY A 22 -10.78 2.31 5.88
C GLY A 22 -10.56 3.25 4.69
N PHE A 23 -11.18 3.00 3.54
CA PHE A 23 -11.06 3.82 2.33
C PHE A 23 -11.91 5.09 2.39
N GLY A 24 -11.51 6.12 1.63
CA GLY A 24 -12.22 7.40 1.55
C GLY A 24 -13.50 7.38 0.73
N VAL A 25 -13.61 6.44 -0.20
CA VAL A 25 -14.79 6.22 -1.06
C VAL A 25 -15.15 4.74 -1.01
N TRP A 26 -16.43 4.43 -0.80
CA TRP A 26 -16.93 3.06 -0.69
C TRP A 26 -16.62 2.20 -1.92
N ASP A 27 -16.75 2.76 -3.13
CA ASP A 27 -16.45 2.07 -4.40
C ASP A 27 -15.01 1.52 -4.48
N SER A 28 -14.08 2.10 -3.71
CA SER A 28 -12.69 1.61 -3.61
C SER A 28 -12.63 0.15 -3.15
N ILE A 29 -13.62 -0.32 -2.38
CA ILE A 29 -13.71 -1.72 -1.94
C ILE A 29 -13.82 -2.66 -3.14
N ALA A 30 -14.68 -2.33 -4.10
CA ALA A 30 -14.87 -3.14 -5.30
C ALA A 30 -13.70 -2.94 -6.28
N ASN A 31 -13.29 -1.69 -6.50
CA ASN A 31 -12.18 -1.33 -7.39
C ASN A 31 -10.88 -2.06 -7.03
N LEU A 32 -10.41 -1.94 -5.78
CA LEU A 32 -9.17 -2.58 -5.34
C LEU A 32 -9.28 -4.10 -5.29
N ALA A 33 -10.48 -4.64 -5.08
CA ALA A 33 -10.71 -6.08 -5.15
C ALA A 33 -10.56 -6.62 -6.58
N ARG A 34 -11.04 -5.88 -7.58
CA ARG A 34 -10.89 -6.21 -9.00
C ARG A 34 -9.42 -6.21 -9.42
N GLY A 35 -8.68 -5.16 -9.03
CA GLY A 35 -7.23 -5.11 -9.23
C GLY A 35 -6.42 -6.21 -8.52
N ALA A 36 -7.02 -7.05 -7.66
CA ALA A 36 -6.38 -8.24 -7.12
C ALA A 36 -6.30 -9.40 -8.13
N ALA A 37 -6.95 -9.30 -9.30
CA ALA A 37 -6.88 -10.31 -10.35
C ALA A 37 -5.45 -10.59 -10.84
N ARG A 38 -4.50 -9.67 -10.68
CA ARG A 38 -3.05 -9.91 -10.91
C ARG A 38 -2.44 -11.04 -10.05
N LEU A 39 -3.18 -11.53 -9.06
CA LEU A 39 -2.81 -12.68 -8.23
C LEU A 39 -3.41 -13.99 -8.75
N ASP A 40 -4.38 -13.91 -9.66
CA ASP A 40 -5.06 -15.04 -10.30
C ASP A 40 -4.22 -15.56 -11.48
N PRO A 41 -3.74 -16.81 -11.44
CA PRO A 41 -2.99 -17.41 -12.54
C PRO A 41 -3.90 -17.85 -13.71
N ILE A 42 -5.23 -17.83 -13.53
CA ILE A 42 -6.18 -18.25 -14.55
C ILE A 42 -6.63 -17.02 -15.33
N TYR A 43 -6.54 -17.11 -16.65
CA TYR A 43 -7.07 -16.09 -17.54
C TYR A 43 -8.57 -16.26 -17.72
N THR A 44 -9.33 -15.18 -17.56
CA THR A 44 -10.78 -15.12 -17.81
C THR A 44 -11.06 -14.33 -19.10
N PRO A 45 -11.38 -14.98 -20.22
CA PRO A 45 -11.64 -14.30 -21.48
C PRO A 45 -12.82 -13.33 -21.39
N GLY A 46 -12.66 -12.11 -21.90
CA GLY A 46 -13.74 -11.12 -21.98
C GLY A 46 -14.05 -10.34 -20.70
N GLY A 47 -13.26 -10.51 -19.62
CA GLY A 47 -13.30 -9.58 -18.47
C GLY A 47 -12.73 -8.20 -18.83
N GLU A 48 -12.72 -7.25 -17.90
CA GLU A 48 -11.94 -6.00 -18.06
C GLU A 48 -10.44 -6.28 -17.85
N ALA A 49 -9.53 -5.49 -18.45
CA ALA A 49 -8.08 -5.76 -18.37
C ALA A 49 -7.55 -5.93 -16.93
N GLU A 50 -8.14 -5.21 -15.97
CA GLU A 50 -7.78 -5.29 -14.54
C GLU A 50 -8.41 -6.48 -13.81
N GLU A 51 -9.28 -7.24 -14.47
CA GLU A 51 -10.14 -8.30 -13.93
C GLU A 51 -9.95 -9.65 -14.64
N GLN A 52 -9.37 -9.67 -15.83
CA GLN A 52 -9.14 -10.87 -16.64
C GLN A 52 -8.15 -11.85 -16.01
N GLY A 53 -7.50 -11.46 -14.91
CA GLY A 53 -6.43 -12.23 -14.31
C GLY A 53 -5.20 -12.22 -15.22
N TRP A 54 -4.63 -13.39 -15.43
CA TRP A 54 -3.37 -13.55 -16.11
C TRP A 54 -3.38 -13.21 -17.63
N GLU A 55 -2.85 -12.04 -18.00
CA GLU A 55 -2.61 -11.64 -19.39
C GLU A 55 -1.17 -11.99 -19.84
N VAL A 56 -1.01 -12.43 -21.11
CA VAL A 56 0.29 -12.56 -21.75
C VAL A 56 0.30 -11.79 -23.06
N SER A 57 1.21 -10.83 -23.20
CA SER A 57 1.36 -10.00 -24.41
C SER A 57 1.99 -10.74 -25.60
N VAL A 58 2.51 -11.94 -25.38
CA VAL A 58 3.15 -12.77 -26.40
C VAL A 58 2.19 -13.88 -26.83
N ALA A 59 1.60 -13.76 -28.01
CA ALA A 59 0.62 -14.70 -28.56
C ALA A 59 1.09 -16.17 -28.51
N ALA A 60 2.38 -16.43 -28.74
CA ALA A 60 2.94 -17.79 -28.69
C ALA A 60 2.83 -18.44 -27.30
N LEU A 61 2.76 -17.66 -26.23
CA LEU A 61 2.62 -18.14 -24.86
C LEU A 61 1.16 -18.37 -24.44
N GLU A 62 0.18 -17.95 -25.26
CA GLU A 62 -1.25 -18.13 -24.98
C GLU A 62 -1.67 -19.60 -24.91
N ASN A 63 -1.04 -20.45 -25.73
CA ASN A 63 -1.29 -21.90 -25.70
C ASN A 63 -0.48 -22.64 -24.64
N MET A 64 0.48 -21.95 -24.01
CA MET A 64 1.28 -22.51 -22.91
C MET A 64 0.67 -22.14 -21.56
N ARG A 65 -0.60 -21.74 -21.57
CA ARG A 65 -1.19 -21.05 -20.44
C ARG A 65 -1.49 -22.04 -19.29
N TYR A 66 -1.06 -21.78 -18.05
CA TYR A 66 -1.63 -22.45 -16.88
C TYR A 66 -3.15 -22.40 -16.92
N SER A 67 -3.76 -23.55 -16.70
CA SER A 67 -5.21 -23.68 -16.59
C SER A 67 -5.52 -24.85 -15.67
N ARG A 68 -6.79 -24.98 -15.26
CA ARG A 68 -7.23 -26.17 -14.50
C ARG A 68 -7.02 -27.49 -15.25
N SER A 69 -6.87 -27.44 -16.58
CA SER A 69 -6.60 -28.60 -17.44
C SER A 69 -5.11 -28.77 -17.80
N ASP A 70 -4.30 -27.75 -17.58
CA ASP A 70 -2.85 -27.77 -17.77
C ASP A 70 -2.17 -27.07 -16.59
N GLU A 71 -1.93 -27.84 -15.53
CA GLU A 71 -1.31 -27.34 -14.32
C GLU A 71 0.21 -27.08 -14.48
N THR A 72 0.78 -27.44 -15.63
CA THR A 72 2.21 -27.28 -15.94
C THR A 72 2.52 -26.03 -16.74
N GLY A 73 1.48 -25.34 -17.23
CA GLY A 73 1.59 -24.13 -18.01
C GLY A 73 2.27 -22.98 -17.26
N VAL A 74 2.61 -21.94 -18.01
CA VAL A 74 3.20 -20.70 -17.48
C VAL A 74 2.23 -20.09 -16.47
N ARG A 75 2.72 -19.50 -15.38
CA ARG A 75 1.89 -18.65 -14.50
C ARG A 75 2.49 -17.26 -14.55
N ALA A 76 1.68 -16.22 -14.74
CA ALA A 76 2.19 -14.84 -14.63
C ALA A 76 1.39 -14.01 -13.64
N THR A 77 1.22 -14.56 -12.43
CA THR A 77 0.85 -13.74 -11.28
C THR A 77 1.99 -12.77 -10.94
N VAL A 78 1.70 -11.75 -10.13
CA VAL A 78 2.73 -10.84 -9.61
C VAL A 78 3.87 -11.56 -8.86
N TYR A 79 3.59 -12.75 -8.30
CA TYR A 79 4.58 -13.56 -7.59
C TYR A 79 5.42 -14.40 -8.54
N ASP A 80 4.81 -14.98 -9.57
CA ASP A 80 5.52 -15.77 -10.59
C ASP A 80 6.48 -14.90 -11.41
N HIS A 81 6.09 -13.65 -11.72
CA HIS A 81 7.01 -12.66 -12.31
C HIS A 81 8.26 -12.39 -11.43
N ALA A 82 8.13 -12.57 -10.11
CA ALA A 82 9.19 -12.39 -9.13
C ALA A 82 9.77 -13.71 -8.60
N VAL A 83 9.60 -14.83 -9.32
CA VAL A 83 10.02 -16.17 -8.87
C VAL A 83 11.51 -16.25 -8.53
N ASN A 84 12.37 -15.50 -9.23
CA ASN A 84 13.79 -15.45 -8.90
C ASN A 84 14.05 -14.89 -7.49
N VAL A 85 13.16 -14.04 -6.97
CA VAL A 85 13.22 -13.54 -5.60
C VAL A 85 12.58 -14.55 -4.65
N TYR A 86 11.31 -14.89 -4.86
CA TYR A 86 10.54 -15.65 -3.87
C TYR A 86 10.84 -17.15 -3.88
N GLY A 87 11.36 -17.68 -4.98
CA GLY A 87 11.53 -19.10 -5.21
C GLY A 87 10.20 -19.81 -5.51
N LEU A 88 10.30 -21.12 -5.71
CA LEU A 88 9.17 -22.00 -5.98
C LEU A 88 8.72 -22.71 -4.71
N VAL A 89 7.43 -23.02 -4.62
CA VAL A 89 6.96 -24.02 -3.64
C VAL A 89 7.60 -25.36 -3.99
N PRO A 90 8.13 -26.12 -3.01
CA PRO A 90 8.77 -27.41 -3.25
C PRO A 90 7.93 -28.31 -4.15
N ASP A 91 8.59 -28.94 -5.12
CA ASP A 91 7.99 -29.90 -6.06
C ASP A 91 6.88 -29.34 -6.97
N THR A 92 6.74 -28.02 -7.08
CA THR A 92 5.76 -27.36 -7.99
C THR A 92 6.42 -26.32 -8.90
N ARG A 93 5.63 -25.79 -9.85
CA ARG A 93 6.00 -24.62 -10.67
C ARG A 93 5.41 -23.30 -10.16
N VAL A 94 4.82 -23.30 -8.97
CA VAL A 94 4.15 -22.14 -8.40
C VAL A 94 5.13 -21.32 -7.58
N ALA A 95 5.20 -20.01 -7.82
CA ALA A 95 6.00 -19.13 -6.98
C ALA A 95 5.48 -19.07 -5.54
N ARG A 96 6.42 -18.94 -4.60
CA ARG A 96 6.11 -18.63 -3.22
C ARG A 96 5.56 -17.20 -3.08
N ARG A 97 4.73 -16.96 -2.06
CA ARG A 97 3.97 -15.70 -1.90
C ARG A 97 4.24 -15.06 -0.53
N PRO A 98 4.72 -13.81 -0.48
CA PRO A 98 4.71 -12.99 0.74
C PRO A 98 3.31 -12.36 0.95
N LEU A 99 2.28 -13.18 1.12
CA LEU A 99 0.89 -12.75 1.28
C LEU A 99 0.28 -13.41 2.51
N ASP A 100 -0.14 -12.62 3.49
CA ASP A 100 -0.60 -13.11 4.79
C ASP A 100 -1.83 -12.33 5.28
N ASN A 101 -2.82 -13.05 5.83
CA ASN A 101 -3.89 -12.44 6.60
C ASN A 101 -4.20 -13.19 7.91
N GLU A 102 -3.29 -14.04 8.37
CA GLU A 102 -3.40 -14.72 9.65
C GLU A 102 -3.31 -13.69 10.79
N GLY A 103 -4.22 -13.79 11.77
CA GLY A 103 -4.29 -12.87 12.90
C GLY A 103 -4.71 -11.43 12.59
N VAL A 104 -4.96 -11.08 11.33
CA VAL A 104 -5.46 -9.74 10.95
C VAL A 104 -6.93 -9.58 11.36
N GLN A 105 -7.20 -8.60 12.21
CA GLN A 105 -8.53 -8.29 12.73
C GLN A 105 -9.23 -7.24 11.88
N TYR A 106 -9.88 -7.66 10.79
CA TYR A 106 -10.57 -6.72 9.90
C TYR A 106 -11.69 -5.99 10.64
N GLY A 107 -11.76 -4.67 10.48
CA GLY A 107 -12.75 -3.83 11.16
C GLY A 107 -12.45 -3.49 12.62
N LEU A 108 -11.24 -3.77 13.15
CA LEU A 108 -10.91 -3.51 14.56
C LEU A 108 -11.14 -2.04 14.97
N ALA A 109 -10.65 -1.08 14.19
CA ALA A 109 -10.89 0.33 14.51
C ALA A 109 -12.38 0.70 14.42
N ALA A 110 -13.12 0.14 13.47
CA ALA A 110 -14.57 0.36 13.30
C ALA A 110 -15.38 -0.24 14.48
N LEU A 111 -14.94 -1.38 15.04
CA LEU A 111 -15.52 -1.91 16.26
C LEU A 111 -15.27 -0.97 17.44
N ASN A 112 -14.01 -0.54 17.61
CA ASN A 112 -13.61 0.30 18.73
C ASN A 112 -14.21 1.71 18.68
N SER A 113 -14.61 2.21 17.51
CA SER A 113 -15.36 3.46 17.34
C SER A 113 -16.88 3.28 17.44
N GLY A 114 -17.37 2.06 17.58
CA GLY A 114 -18.80 1.75 17.62
C GLY A 114 -19.52 1.84 16.27
N GLU A 115 -18.78 1.90 15.16
CA GLU A 115 -19.34 1.92 13.80
C GLU A 115 -19.91 0.55 13.40
N ILE A 116 -19.32 -0.54 13.92
CA ILE A 116 -19.85 -1.90 13.78
C ILE A 116 -20.07 -2.56 15.14
N SER A 117 -21.03 -3.46 15.21
CA SER A 117 -21.32 -4.23 16.44
C SER A 117 -20.28 -5.34 16.70
N ILE A 118 -20.23 -5.83 17.94
CA ILE A 118 -19.45 -7.02 18.31
C ILE A 118 -19.81 -8.21 17.40
N ARG A 119 -21.10 -8.44 17.17
CA ARG A 119 -21.59 -9.52 16.30
C ARG A 119 -21.05 -9.41 14.88
N GLN A 120 -21.18 -8.23 14.27
CA GLN A 120 -20.62 -7.96 12.94
C GLN A 120 -19.11 -8.21 12.88
N PHE A 121 -18.37 -7.78 13.91
CA PHE A 121 -16.91 -7.99 13.97
C PHE A 121 -16.54 -9.48 14.07
N LEU A 122 -17.24 -10.25 14.90
CA LEU A 122 -17.03 -11.70 15.05
C LEU A 122 -17.38 -12.45 13.75
N ASP A 123 -18.54 -12.17 13.15
CA ASP A 123 -18.96 -12.78 11.88
C ASP A 123 -17.98 -12.48 10.75
N LEU A 124 -17.57 -11.22 10.63
CA LEU A 124 -16.56 -10.81 9.66
C LEU A 124 -15.28 -11.62 9.81
N ASN A 125 -14.71 -11.67 11.02
CA ASN A 125 -13.42 -12.30 11.20
C ASN A 125 -13.45 -13.83 11.19
N ARG A 126 -14.61 -14.45 11.44
CA ARG A 126 -14.84 -15.87 11.25
C ARG A 126 -14.88 -16.25 9.77
N ASP A 127 -15.62 -15.49 8.97
CA ASP A 127 -16.04 -15.92 7.63
C ASP A 127 -15.34 -15.19 6.47
N ILE A 128 -14.44 -14.23 6.76
CA ILE A 128 -13.64 -13.52 5.74
C ILE A 128 -12.79 -14.48 4.89
N GLY A 129 -12.24 -15.53 5.52
CA GLY A 129 -11.36 -16.52 4.89
C GLY A 129 -10.10 -15.93 4.24
N GLY A 130 -9.69 -16.54 3.14
CA GLY A 130 -8.46 -16.21 2.42
C GLY A 130 -8.49 -16.68 0.97
N PHE A 131 -7.30 -16.87 0.39
CA PHE A 131 -7.12 -17.27 -1.01
C PHE A 131 -6.20 -18.47 -1.11
N ASP A 132 -6.58 -19.45 -1.94
CA ASP A 132 -5.66 -20.52 -2.35
C ASP A 132 -4.62 -20.01 -3.36
N ARG A 133 -3.83 -20.92 -3.95
CA ARG A 133 -2.77 -20.56 -4.93
C ARG A 133 -3.31 -20.04 -6.26
N ASP A 134 -4.55 -20.38 -6.58
CA ASP A 134 -5.23 -19.98 -7.82
C ASP A 134 -6.25 -18.87 -7.55
N MET A 135 -6.07 -18.14 -6.45
CA MET A 135 -6.88 -16.99 -6.06
C MET A 135 -8.37 -17.32 -5.82
N ASN A 136 -8.73 -18.61 -5.64
CA ASN A 136 -10.09 -18.96 -5.23
C ASN A 136 -10.29 -18.57 -3.76
N HIS A 137 -11.49 -18.07 -3.43
CA HIS A 137 -11.89 -17.84 -2.05
C HIS A 137 -12.03 -19.15 -1.28
N VAL A 138 -11.32 -19.27 -0.17
CA VAL A 138 -11.37 -20.42 0.74
C VAL A 138 -11.69 -19.97 2.17
N PRO A 139 -12.34 -20.81 3.00
CA PRO A 139 -12.70 -20.42 4.36
C PRO A 139 -11.48 -20.24 5.27
N GLN A 140 -10.33 -20.82 4.94
CA GLN A 140 -9.09 -20.65 5.70
C GLN A 140 -8.41 -19.32 5.36
N ARG A 141 -7.89 -18.65 6.38
CA ARG A 141 -6.97 -17.52 6.20
C ARG A 141 -5.71 -18.00 5.46
N HIS A 142 -5.21 -17.17 4.56
CA HIS A 142 -4.00 -17.47 3.82
C HIS A 142 -2.79 -17.05 4.66
N GLN A 143 -1.76 -17.90 4.65
CA GLN A 143 -0.48 -17.63 5.28
C GLN A 143 0.57 -17.39 4.19
N SER A 144 1.50 -16.49 4.49
CA SER A 144 2.65 -16.26 3.64
C SER A 144 3.60 -17.46 3.67
N ASP A 145 4.27 -17.72 2.55
CA ASP A 145 5.40 -18.64 2.54
C ASP A 145 6.54 -18.00 3.36
N PRO A 146 7.03 -18.61 4.45
CA PRO A 146 7.98 -17.95 5.36
C PRO A 146 9.26 -17.46 4.68
N GLU A 147 9.79 -18.25 3.74
CA GLU A 147 10.95 -17.86 2.95
C GLU A 147 10.65 -16.68 2.01
N ALA A 148 9.44 -16.60 1.44
CA ALA A 148 9.07 -15.47 0.59
C ALA A 148 8.85 -14.20 1.40
N ALA A 149 8.23 -14.29 2.59
CA ALA A 149 8.08 -13.17 3.50
C ALA A 149 9.44 -12.58 3.90
N ARG A 150 10.37 -13.44 4.33
CA ARG A 150 11.76 -13.06 4.62
C ARG A 150 12.42 -12.40 3.41
N ARG A 151 12.40 -13.06 2.24
CA ARG A 151 13.06 -12.56 1.03
C ARG A 151 12.46 -11.27 0.53
N ALA A 152 11.15 -11.04 0.69
CA ALA A 152 10.52 -9.79 0.29
C ALA A 152 11.14 -8.58 1.01
N ILE A 153 11.45 -8.74 2.29
CA ILE A 153 12.12 -7.71 3.11
C ILE A 153 13.60 -7.65 2.77
N GLU A 154 14.30 -8.78 2.80
CA GLU A 154 15.74 -8.83 2.56
C GLU A 154 16.09 -8.26 1.19
N SER A 155 15.29 -8.55 0.16
CA SER A 155 15.51 -8.09 -1.20
C SER A 155 15.16 -6.63 -1.42
N GLY A 156 14.30 -6.04 -0.58
CA GLY A 156 13.72 -4.71 -0.78
C GLY A 156 12.49 -4.71 -1.72
N ARG A 157 11.82 -5.86 -1.90
CA ARG A 157 10.51 -5.90 -2.61
C ARG A 157 9.42 -5.26 -1.75
N ILE A 158 9.52 -5.40 -0.43
CA ILE A 158 8.99 -4.42 0.49
C ILE A 158 10.00 -3.27 0.54
N LEU A 159 9.59 -2.09 0.06
CA LEU A 159 10.48 -0.93 -0.06
C LEU A 159 11.13 -0.61 1.30
N TYR A 160 12.45 -0.60 1.32
CA TYR A 160 13.24 -0.19 2.48
C TYR A 160 13.59 1.29 2.39
N GLY A 161 13.43 2.02 3.50
CA GLY A 161 13.69 3.46 3.55
C GLY A 161 15.17 3.86 3.60
N GLY A 162 16.08 2.93 3.90
CA GLY A 162 17.51 3.20 3.97
C GLY A 162 18.24 2.91 2.65
N ALA A 163 19.53 2.59 2.75
CA ALA A 163 20.39 2.29 1.60
C ALA A 163 20.32 3.41 0.54
N GLY A 164 20.05 3.08 -0.73
CA GLY A 164 19.99 4.06 -1.81
C GLY A 164 18.99 5.19 -1.52
N LEU A 165 17.83 4.90 -0.91
CA LEU A 165 16.81 5.91 -0.65
C LEU A 165 17.21 6.91 0.44
N ALA A 166 18.15 6.57 1.33
CA ALA A 166 18.74 7.51 2.30
C ALA A 166 19.55 8.63 1.64
N SER A 167 20.01 8.39 0.40
CA SER A 167 20.89 9.27 -0.37
C SER A 167 20.27 9.73 -1.70
N THR A 168 18.97 9.57 -1.87
CA THR A 168 18.26 10.02 -3.06
C THR A 168 17.49 11.30 -2.72
N SER A 169 17.67 12.36 -3.51
CA SER A 169 16.77 13.53 -3.49
C SER A 169 15.41 13.12 -4.04
N VAL A 170 14.34 13.25 -3.26
CA VAL A 170 12.99 12.83 -3.65
C VAL A 170 12.03 14.00 -3.60
N ILE A 171 11.46 14.34 -4.76
CA ILE A 171 10.23 15.13 -4.87
C ILE A 171 9.10 14.16 -5.19
N ASP A 172 8.21 13.97 -4.24
CA ASP A 172 7.02 13.14 -4.36
C ASP A 172 5.85 14.03 -4.75
N TYR A 173 5.62 14.13 -6.06
CA TYR A 173 4.61 14.98 -6.67
C TYR A 173 3.43 14.15 -7.13
N ARG A 174 2.22 14.52 -6.72
CA ARG A 174 1.04 13.68 -6.93
C ARG A 174 -0.25 14.43 -7.16
N THR A 175 -1.09 13.84 -8.00
CA THR A 175 -2.53 14.13 -8.03
C THR A 175 -3.23 13.41 -6.86
N TYR A 176 -4.23 14.06 -6.28
CA TYR A 176 -5.05 13.48 -5.22
C TYR A 176 -6.17 12.62 -5.84
N MET A 177 -6.16 11.33 -5.53
CA MET A 177 -7.09 10.36 -6.11
C MET A 177 -8.02 9.72 -5.07
N ASP A 178 -7.80 9.93 -3.76
CA ASP A 178 -8.54 9.25 -2.69
C ASP A 178 -10.04 9.59 -2.66
N ALA A 179 -10.45 10.72 -3.27
CA ALA A 179 -11.84 11.15 -3.38
C ALA A 179 -12.48 10.85 -4.75
N ARG A 180 -11.78 10.13 -5.63
CA ARG A 180 -12.27 9.81 -6.97
C ARG A 180 -13.50 8.91 -6.90
N GLU A 181 -14.56 9.29 -7.60
CA GLU A 181 -15.74 8.45 -7.81
C GLU A 181 -15.34 7.11 -8.47
N GLY A 182 -15.92 5.99 -8.02
CA GLY A 182 -15.49 4.66 -8.47
C GLY A 182 -14.22 4.13 -7.80
N GLY A 183 -13.56 4.94 -6.95
CA GLY A 183 -12.33 4.59 -6.24
C GLY A 183 -11.07 4.58 -7.11
N ASP A 184 -9.90 4.68 -6.48
CA ASP A 184 -8.60 4.67 -7.16
C ASP A 184 -7.53 3.99 -6.30
N ILE A 185 -6.65 3.21 -6.93
CA ILE A 185 -5.57 2.50 -6.25
C ILE A 185 -4.44 3.44 -5.78
N HIS A 186 -4.31 4.64 -6.37
CA HIS A 186 -3.24 5.60 -6.10
C HIS A 186 -3.51 6.43 -4.84
N MET A 187 -3.75 5.75 -3.72
CA MET A 187 -4.13 6.36 -2.44
C MET A 187 -3.01 7.19 -1.80
N LEU A 188 -3.38 8.24 -1.07
CA LEU A 188 -2.46 9.21 -0.47
C LEU A 188 -1.59 8.59 0.62
N VAL A 189 -2.12 7.60 1.34
CA VAL A 189 -1.42 6.90 2.43
C VAL A 189 -0.08 6.30 2.01
N HIS A 190 0.08 5.86 0.76
CA HIS A 190 1.33 5.24 0.29
C HIS A 190 2.54 6.17 0.34
N GLN A 191 2.32 7.48 0.10
CA GLN A 191 3.35 8.50 0.23
C GLN A 191 3.79 8.64 1.69
N PHE A 192 2.84 8.60 2.63
CA PHE A 192 3.14 8.64 4.06
C PHE A 192 3.81 7.35 4.56
N SER A 193 3.44 6.18 4.03
CA SER A 193 4.14 4.92 4.29
C SER A 193 5.61 5.00 3.87
N THR A 194 5.89 5.54 2.68
CA THR A 194 7.27 5.75 2.19
C THR A 194 8.05 6.69 3.10
N ARG A 195 7.47 7.83 3.51
CA ARG A 195 8.12 8.75 4.46
C ARG A 195 8.37 8.11 5.82
N GLN A 196 7.42 7.33 6.33
CA GLN A 196 7.60 6.61 7.60
C GLN A 196 8.76 5.61 7.50
N ARG A 197 8.90 4.90 6.38
CA ARG A 197 10.03 3.99 6.14
C ARG A 197 11.37 4.73 6.12
N LEU A 198 11.44 5.90 5.45
CA LEU A 198 12.61 6.77 5.46
C LEU A 198 12.99 7.19 6.88
N ALA A 199 12.02 7.71 7.64
CA ALA A 199 12.23 8.17 9.01
C ALA A 199 12.68 7.03 9.93
N THR A 200 12.03 5.86 9.85
CA THR A 200 12.39 4.69 10.65
C THR A 200 13.80 4.18 10.33
N ALA A 201 14.20 4.16 9.05
CA ALA A 201 15.50 3.62 8.66
C ALA A 201 16.67 4.58 8.90
N ASN A 202 16.45 5.90 8.80
CA ASN A 202 17.53 6.89 8.79
C ASN A 202 17.47 7.89 9.96
N GLY A 203 16.43 7.84 10.80
CA GLY A 203 16.17 8.84 11.84
C GLY A 203 15.63 10.18 11.32
N HIS A 204 15.47 10.33 10.00
CA HIS A 204 14.95 11.52 9.34
C HIS A 204 14.30 11.18 8.00
N ALA A 205 13.57 12.14 7.42
CA ALA A 205 13.04 12.08 6.06
C ALA A 205 13.30 13.37 5.27
N GLU A 206 14.32 14.14 5.65
CA GLU A 206 14.59 15.47 5.11
C GLU A 206 14.94 15.49 3.61
N ASN A 207 15.32 14.34 3.04
CA ASN A 207 15.54 14.16 1.60
C ASN A 207 14.26 13.86 0.80
N HIS A 208 13.09 13.84 1.42
CA HIS A 208 11.80 13.60 0.79
C HIS A 208 10.87 14.78 0.97
N VAL A 209 10.40 15.35 -0.14
CA VAL A 209 9.48 16.49 -0.17
C VAL A 209 8.18 16.07 -0.82
N MET A 210 7.06 16.30 -0.15
CA MET A 210 5.72 15.97 -0.63
C MET A 210 5.04 17.19 -1.26
N GLN A 211 4.55 17.01 -2.48
CA GLN A 211 3.87 18.03 -3.28
C GLN A 211 2.53 17.46 -3.72
N ILE A 212 1.43 17.87 -3.08
CA ILE A 212 0.10 17.27 -3.29
C ILE A 212 -0.83 18.22 -4.02
N GLY A 213 -1.46 17.71 -5.08
CA GLY A 213 -2.13 18.58 -6.05
C GLY A 213 -1.09 19.25 -6.92
N GLY A 214 -1.51 20.20 -7.74
CA GLY A 214 -0.65 20.82 -8.73
C GLY A 214 -1.07 20.48 -10.17
N ARG A 215 -0.56 21.26 -11.12
CA ARG A 215 -0.78 21.08 -12.55
C ARG A 215 0.44 20.44 -13.18
N TRP A 216 0.21 19.32 -13.86
CA TRP A 216 1.24 18.48 -14.47
C TRP A 216 1.64 18.99 -15.85
N GLY A 217 2.64 19.85 -15.93
CA GLY A 217 3.17 20.33 -17.20
C GLY A 217 4.45 21.17 -17.10
N PHE A 218 4.90 21.62 -18.27
CA PHE A 218 6.04 22.54 -18.42
C PHE A 218 5.60 23.84 -19.12
N THR A 219 4.29 24.12 -19.14
CA THR A 219 3.72 25.28 -19.83
C THR A 219 3.32 26.35 -18.83
N GLU A 220 3.09 27.57 -19.31
CA GLU A 220 2.58 28.66 -18.46
C GLU A 220 1.25 28.31 -17.78
N GLN A 221 0.41 27.47 -18.41
CA GLN A 221 -0.89 27.07 -17.88
C GLN A 221 -0.78 25.94 -16.84
N ALA A 222 0.30 25.16 -16.88
CA ALA A 222 0.57 24.06 -15.96
C ALA A 222 2.06 24.06 -15.56
N PRO A 223 2.53 25.06 -14.79
CA PRO A 223 3.97 25.30 -14.61
C PRO A 223 4.60 24.49 -13.47
N ASP A 224 3.81 23.90 -12.57
CA ASP A 224 4.33 23.41 -11.28
C ASP A 224 5.35 22.29 -11.44
N LEU A 225 5.13 21.35 -12.38
CA LEU A 225 6.10 20.28 -12.64
C LEU A 225 7.42 20.87 -13.17
N GLY A 226 7.37 21.87 -14.04
CA GLY A 226 8.55 22.61 -14.49
C GLY A 226 9.33 23.24 -13.33
N ALA A 227 8.65 23.95 -12.43
CA ALA A 227 9.28 24.54 -11.25
C ALA A 227 9.90 23.50 -10.30
N LEU A 228 9.23 22.36 -10.10
CA LEU A 228 9.78 21.25 -9.32
C LEU A 228 11.01 20.62 -9.99
N PHE A 229 11.03 20.55 -11.32
CA PHE A 229 12.20 20.10 -12.09
C PHE A 229 13.40 21.05 -11.93
N GLU A 230 13.18 22.37 -11.96
CA GLU A 230 14.22 23.37 -11.68
C GLU A 230 14.78 23.22 -10.27
N HIS A 231 13.91 22.97 -9.28
CA HIS A 231 14.35 22.69 -7.91
C HIS A 231 15.15 21.38 -7.81
N MET A 232 14.76 20.32 -8.52
CA MET A 232 15.53 19.08 -8.57
C MET A 232 16.90 19.30 -9.21
N ASP A 233 16.99 20.06 -10.31
CA ASP A 233 18.27 20.41 -10.93
C ASP A 233 19.18 21.14 -9.95
N ALA A 234 18.68 22.20 -9.29
CA ALA A 234 19.43 22.95 -8.30
C ALA A 234 19.93 22.05 -7.14
N TRP A 235 19.07 21.13 -6.67
CA TRP A 235 19.41 20.18 -5.62
C TRP A 235 20.57 19.26 -6.05
N LEU A 236 20.45 18.63 -7.22
CA LEU A 236 21.46 17.71 -7.76
C LEU A 236 22.78 18.42 -8.08
N MET A 237 22.71 19.64 -8.62
CA MET A 237 23.89 20.45 -8.92
C MET A 237 24.61 20.92 -7.65
N GLY A 238 23.88 21.24 -6.58
CA GLY A 238 24.45 21.50 -5.26
C GLY A 238 25.26 20.30 -4.75
N ILE A 239 24.65 19.11 -4.74
CA ILE A 239 25.30 17.85 -4.33
C ILE A 239 26.53 17.56 -5.19
N ARG A 240 26.42 17.70 -6.51
CA ARG A 240 27.52 17.43 -7.46
C ARG A 240 28.71 18.36 -7.26
N ASN A 241 28.46 19.62 -6.93
CA ASN A 241 29.49 20.63 -6.72
C ASN A 241 30.11 20.57 -5.33
N ASP A 242 29.50 19.83 -4.39
CA ASP A 242 29.99 19.68 -3.03
C ASP A 242 31.22 18.75 -2.94
N ARG A 243 32.37 19.37 -2.62
CA ARG A 243 33.67 18.71 -2.44
C ARG A 243 33.99 18.33 -0.98
N THR A 244 33.06 18.56 -0.04
CA THR A 244 33.24 18.15 1.36
C THR A 244 33.37 16.63 1.49
N ILE A 245 34.03 16.19 2.56
CA ILE A 245 34.17 14.77 2.93
C ILE A 245 33.00 14.41 3.86
N SER A 246 31.80 14.47 3.32
CA SER A 246 30.55 14.09 3.99
C SER A 246 29.89 12.95 3.25
N ASP A 247 29.11 12.15 3.97
CA ASP A 247 28.34 11.06 3.35
C ASP A 247 27.30 11.63 2.38
N LEU A 248 26.96 10.87 1.33
CA LEU A 248 26.01 11.34 0.32
C LEU A 248 24.63 11.65 0.92
N SER A 249 24.20 10.90 1.94
CA SER A 249 22.96 11.15 2.69
C SER A 249 22.97 12.51 3.39
N GLU A 250 24.12 12.94 3.95
CA GLU A 250 24.27 14.26 4.55
C GLU A 250 24.24 15.35 3.49
N LYS A 251 24.97 15.16 2.38
CA LYS A 251 24.98 16.11 1.26
C LYS A 251 23.59 16.33 0.67
N VAL A 252 22.83 15.26 0.47
CA VAL A 252 21.45 15.37 -0.04
C VAL A 252 20.61 16.24 0.88
N ARG A 253 20.74 16.14 2.20
CA ARG A 253 19.99 17.01 3.12
C ARG A 253 20.50 18.46 3.08
N ALA A 254 21.81 18.63 3.10
CA ALA A 254 22.45 19.95 3.12
C ALA A 254 22.16 20.79 1.86
N HIS A 255 22.00 20.13 0.70
CA HIS A 255 21.75 20.79 -0.58
C HIS A 255 20.29 20.83 -1.01
N LYS A 256 19.35 20.42 -0.14
CA LYS A 256 17.93 20.59 -0.41
C LYS A 256 17.61 22.09 -0.57
N PRO A 257 17.00 22.53 -1.69
CA PRO A 257 16.68 23.94 -1.88
C PRO A 257 15.77 24.49 -0.78
N ALA A 258 16.08 25.68 -0.25
CA ALA A 258 15.36 26.27 0.88
C ALA A 258 13.86 26.53 0.60
N GLY A 259 13.47 26.77 -0.67
CA GLY A 259 12.08 26.95 -1.08
C GLY A 259 11.33 25.64 -1.41
N LEU A 260 12.03 24.50 -1.41
CA LEU A 260 11.45 23.20 -1.72
C LEU A 260 10.94 22.53 -0.44
N ASN A 261 9.88 23.10 0.12
CA ASN A 261 9.19 22.55 1.29
C ASN A 261 8.00 21.70 0.88
N ASP A 262 7.56 20.84 1.78
CA ASP A 262 6.26 20.19 1.68
C ASP A 262 5.17 21.22 1.38
N ALA A 263 4.33 20.94 0.38
CA ALA A 263 3.25 21.83 0.02
C ALA A 263 2.08 21.07 -0.61
N CYS A 264 0.96 21.77 -0.69
CA CYS A 264 -0.15 21.37 -1.52
C CYS A 264 -0.70 22.57 -2.31
N TRP A 265 -1.49 22.31 -3.34
CA TRP A 265 -2.17 23.36 -4.08
C TRP A 265 -3.64 23.41 -3.73
N ARG A 266 -4.13 24.57 -3.33
CA ARG A 266 -5.56 24.88 -3.36
C ARG A 266 -5.89 25.32 -4.78
N GLU A 267 -6.68 24.51 -5.46
CA GLU A 267 -7.33 24.96 -6.70
C GLU A 267 -8.50 25.89 -6.35
N PRO A 268 -8.88 26.81 -7.24
CA PRO A 268 -10.08 27.61 -7.07
C PRO A 268 -11.29 26.70 -6.89
N GLU A 269 -12.22 27.04 -5.98
CA GLU A 269 -13.50 26.33 -5.90
C GLU A 269 -14.15 26.38 -7.29
N ALA A 270 -14.55 25.22 -7.81
CA ALA A 270 -15.34 25.17 -9.03
C ALA A 270 -16.66 25.90 -8.74
N LEU A 271 -16.80 27.13 -9.23
CA LEU A 271 -18.10 27.80 -9.29
C LEU A 271 -19.04 26.83 -10.01
N LEU A 272 -20.13 26.49 -9.32
CA LEU A 272 -21.17 25.62 -9.83
C LEU A 272 -21.72 26.20 -11.14
N SER A 273 -21.90 25.32 -12.12
CA SER A 273 -22.47 25.54 -13.47
C SER A 273 -21.54 26.10 -14.55
N GLU A 274 -21.56 25.46 -15.73
CA GLU A 274 -20.83 25.87 -16.93
C GLU A 274 -21.27 27.23 -17.51
N ALA A 275 -22.35 27.82 -16.97
CA ALA A 275 -23.02 29.00 -17.52
C ALA A 275 -22.42 30.35 -17.06
N GLU A 276 -21.55 30.36 -16.05
CA GLU A 276 -20.97 31.58 -15.47
C GLU A 276 -19.43 31.64 -15.59
N ARG A 277 -18.87 31.07 -16.67
CA ARG A 277 -17.42 31.13 -16.94
C ARG A 277 -16.98 32.54 -17.36
N GLU A 278 -16.63 33.37 -16.38
CA GLU A 278 -15.48 34.25 -16.54
C GLU A 278 -14.21 33.39 -16.61
N PRO A 279 -13.19 33.72 -17.42
CA PRO A 279 -11.96 32.94 -17.44
C PRO A 279 -11.37 32.93 -16.02
N ALA A 280 -11.30 31.75 -15.41
CA ALA A 280 -10.73 31.57 -14.07
C ALA A 280 -9.32 32.16 -14.08
N THR A 281 -9.16 33.35 -13.50
CA THR A 281 -7.85 33.98 -13.38
C THR A 281 -7.04 33.16 -12.38
N ASP A 282 -5.76 32.96 -12.68
CA ASP A 282 -4.81 32.17 -11.87
C ASP A 282 -4.60 32.71 -10.44
N ALA A 283 -5.20 33.87 -10.12
CA ALA A 283 -5.05 34.59 -8.87
C ALA A 283 -5.68 33.92 -7.63
N SER A 284 -6.63 32.99 -7.81
CA SER A 284 -7.27 32.27 -6.69
C SER A 284 -6.61 30.92 -6.38
N ARG A 285 -5.71 30.47 -7.24
CA ARG A 285 -4.91 29.27 -7.02
C ARG A 285 -3.77 29.58 -6.05
N GLN A 286 -3.61 28.76 -5.02
CA GLN A 286 -2.63 29.02 -3.97
C GLN A 286 -1.78 27.79 -3.67
N ARG A 287 -0.46 27.92 -3.73
CA ARG A 287 0.46 26.94 -3.14
C ARG A 287 0.56 27.19 -1.64
N LEU A 288 0.21 26.19 -0.85
CA LEU A 288 0.23 26.21 0.61
C LEU A 288 1.43 25.40 1.08
N GLU A 289 2.49 26.08 1.55
CA GLU A 289 3.63 25.42 2.17
C GLU A 289 3.28 25.00 3.60
N GLN A 290 3.04 23.71 3.80
CA GLN A 290 2.67 23.11 5.08
C GLN A 290 3.26 21.70 5.18
N PRO A 291 3.88 21.32 6.31
CA PRO A 291 4.34 19.96 6.54
C PRO A 291 3.21 18.94 6.35
N GLN A 292 3.46 17.92 5.53
CA GLN A 292 2.46 16.88 5.25
C GLN A 292 2.65 15.70 6.21
N SER A 293 1.56 15.28 6.86
CA SER A 293 1.53 14.07 7.68
C SER A 293 0.20 13.33 7.58
N TYR A 294 0.23 12.02 7.79
CA TYR A 294 -0.92 11.13 7.57
C TYR A 294 -2.18 11.50 8.37
N ARG A 295 -2.01 11.93 9.63
CA ARG A 295 -3.08 12.45 10.49
C ARG A 295 -2.82 13.91 10.86
N GLY A 296 -2.26 14.66 9.93
CA GLY A 296 -1.91 16.06 10.13
C GLY A 296 -3.13 16.94 10.34
N SER A 297 -2.89 18.09 10.97
CA SER A 297 -3.82 19.20 11.02
C SER A 297 -3.37 20.30 10.06
N GLY A 298 -4.31 21.07 9.52
CA GLY A 298 -4.01 22.21 8.64
C GLY A 298 -4.78 22.15 7.33
N GLU A 299 -4.60 23.16 6.50
CA GLU A 299 -5.36 23.31 5.26
C GLU A 299 -5.04 22.20 4.26
N CYS A 300 -3.78 21.81 4.10
CA CYS A 300 -3.43 20.70 3.20
C CYS A 300 -4.04 19.36 3.65
N ALA A 301 -4.04 19.07 4.95
CA ALA A 301 -4.65 17.84 5.46
C ALA A 301 -6.19 17.84 5.33
N THR A 302 -6.81 19.01 5.36
CA THR A 302 -8.25 19.18 5.10
C THR A 302 -8.59 19.05 3.62
N LEU A 303 -7.81 19.67 2.73
CA LEU A 303 -8.00 19.62 1.28
C LEU A 303 -7.72 18.22 0.72
N TYR A 304 -6.67 17.58 1.23
CA TYR A 304 -6.15 16.32 0.75
C TYR A 304 -6.06 15.30 1.89
N ARG A 305 -7.22 14.85 2.35
CA ARG A 305 -7.30 13.90 3.45
C ARG A 305 -6.78 12.53 3.02
N ALA A 306 -5.82 12.00 3.76
CA ALA A 306 -5.38 10.63 3.57
C ALA A 306 -6.33 9.65 4.25
N PHE A 307 -6.69 8.58 3.55
CA PHE A 307 -7.49 7.49 4.09
C PHE A 307 -6.65 6.25 4.32
N SER A 308 -7.17 5.30 5.09
CA SER A 308 -6.40 4.12 5.51
C SER A 308 -6.59 2.95 4.55
N THR A 309 -6.17 1.76 4.98
CA THR A 309 -6.42 0.50 4.28
C THR A 309 -6.98 -0.52 5.28
N PRO A 310 -7.53 -1.66 4.83
CA PRO A 310 -8.08 -2.65 5.76
C PRO A 310 -7.05 -3.15 6.78
N ARG A 311 -5.75 -3.19 6.43
CA ARG A 311 -4.68 -3.54 7.37
C ARG A 311 -4.42 -2.44 8.40
N HIS A 312 -4.46 -1.17 8.01
CA HIS A 312 -4.34 -0.06 8.96
C HIS A 312 -5.55 -0.01 9.92
N VAL A 313 -6.77 -0.27 9.43
CA VAL A 313 -7.97 -0.43 10.29
C VAL A 313 -7.78 -1.58 11.29
N ALA A 314 -7.09 -2.64 10.89
CA ALA A 314 -6.72 -3.77 11.74
C ALA A 314 -5.50 -3.52 12.65
N GLY A 315 -4.97 -2.29 12.69
CA GLY A 315 -3.87 -1.87 13.58
C GLY A 315 -2.46 -1.98 13.00
N ALA A 316 -2.30 -2.33 11.72
CA ALA A 316 -0.98 -2.37 11.08
C ALA A 316 -0.30 -0.99 11.09
N PRO A 317 1.05 -0.93 11.17
CA PRO A 317 1.78 0.34 11.22
C PRO A 317 1.65 1.09 9.90
N LEU A 318 1.75 2.43 9.96
CA LEU A 318 1.71 3.31 8.77
C LEU A 318 2.78 2.95 7.74
N ALA A 319 3.94 2.46 8.18
CA ALA A 319 5.01 2.00 7.29
C ALA A 319 4.55 0.85 6.37
N ASN A 320 3.52 0.09 6.75
CA ASN A 320 2.94 -1.01 5.97
C ASN A 320 4.01 -1.95 5.38
N ASP A 321 5.01 -2.29 6.18
CA ASP A 321 6.22 -3.05 5.82
C ASP A 321 6.32 -4.40 6.54
N VAL A 322 5.29 -4.76 7.31
CA VAL A 322 5.10 -6.10 7.88
C VAL A 322 4.38 -6.97 6.87
N VAL A 323 5.00 -8.04 6.40
CA VAL A 323 4.37 -9.06 5.55
C VAL A 323 3.52 -9.97 6.43
N ALA A 324 4.15 -10.61 7.43
CA ALA A 324 3.51 -11.50 8.39
C ALA A 324 3.81 -11.02 9.81
N CYS A 325 2.76 -10.74 10.59
CA CYS A 325 2.92 -10.26 11.96
C CYS A 325 3.33 -11.40 12.91
N HIS A 326 3.97 -11.08 14.03
CA HIS A 326 3.95 -11.97 15.18
C HIS A 326 2.52 -12.15 15.69
N LEU A 327 2.17 -13.34 16.19
CA LEU A 327 0.86 -13.59 16.79
C LEU A 327 0.95 -13.65 18.30
N ARG A 328 -0.12 -13.20 18.95
CA ARG A 328 -0.35 -13.34 20.39
C ARG A 328 -1.82 -13.66 20.64
N SER A 329 -2.13 -14.21 21.81
CA SER A 329 -3.53 -14.36 22.22
C SER A 329 -4.22 -12.99 22.26
N PRO A 330 -5.52 -12.91 21.89
CA PRO A 330 -6.29 -11.68 22.07
C PRO A 330 -6.39 -11.34 23.55
N TYR A 331 -6.27 -10.05 23.89
CA TYR A 331 -6.50 -9.56 25.25
C TYR A 331 -7.73 -8.64 25.27
N ARG A 332 -8.54 -8.70 26.33
CA ARG A 332 -9.72 -7.83 26.47
C ARG A 332 -9.37 -6.34 26.39
N SER A 333 -8.19 -5.95 26.85
CA SER A 333 -7.67 -4.58 26.78
C SER A 333 -7.37 -4.07 25.36
N ASP A 334 -7.38 -4.94 24.35
CA ASP A 334 -7.19 -4.54 22.95
C ASP A 334 -8.45 -3.88 22.36
N TYR A 335 -9.58 -3.97 23.06
CA TYR A 335 -10.89 -3.56 22.57
C TYR A 335 -11.49 -2.47 23.46
N ALA A 336 -12.07 -1.46 22.83
CA ALA A 336 -12.80 -0.39 23.53
C ALA A 336 -14.21 -0.82 23.96
N VAL A 337 -14.72 -1.92 23.39
CA VAL A 337 -16.01 -2.53 23.72
C VAL A 337 -15.86 -3.63 24.76
N GLU A 338 -16.91 -3.86 25.54
CA GLU A 338 -16.96 -4.96 26.51
C GLU A 338 -17.57 -6.22 25.89
N PHE A 339 -16.76 -7.26 25.71
CA PHE A 339 -17.24 -8.58 25.31
C PHE A 339 -17.81 -9.34 26.51
N SER A 340 -18.92 -10.05 26.32
CA SER A 340 -19.33 -11.10 27.25
C SER A 340 -18.30 -12.26 27.27
N GLU A 341 -18.42 -13.17 28.24
CA GLU A 341 -17.58 -14.38 28.27
C GLU A 341 -17.75 -15.25 27.02
N ALA A 342 -18.98 -15.41 26.54
CA ALA A 342 -19.28 -16.19 25.34
C ALA A 342 -18.67 -15.56 24.09
N GLU A 343 -18.82 -14.23 23.91
CA GLU A 343 -18.29 -13.53 22.74
C GLU A 343 -16.76 -13.50 22.74
N PHE A 344 -16.11 -13.36 23.90
CA PHE A 344 -14.65 -13.39 23.97
C PHE A 344 -14.09 -14.81 23.76
N ALA A 345 -14.81 -15.85 24.21
CA ALA A 345 -14.49 -17.23 23.88
C ALA A 345 -14.63 -17.50 22.36
N GLU A 346 -15.68 -16.96 21.73
CA GLU A 346 -15.87 -17.03 20.28
C GLU A 346 -14.73 -16.32 19.53
N LEU A 347 -14.37 -15.10 19.94
CA LEU A 347 -13.22 -14.37 19.42
C LEU A 347 -11.92 -15.17 19.51
N SER A 348 -11.67 -15.76 20.68
CA SER A 348 -10.47 -16.58 20.93
C SER A 348 -10.46 -17.85 20.08
N SER A 349 -11.63 -18.41 19.76
CA SER A 349 -11.77 -19.55 18.86
C SER A 349 -11.51 -19.16 17.40
N ILE A 350 -12.08 -18.03 16.94
CA ILE A 350 -11.85 -17.47 15.61
C ILE A 350 -10.34 -17.23 15.38
N PHE A 351 -9.66 -16.70 16.39
CA PHE A 351 -8.21 -16.45 16.38
C PHE A 351 -7.45 -17.47 17.23
N SER A 352 -7.71 -18.76 17.01
CA SER A 352 -7.05 -19.85 17.77
C SER A 352 -5.53 -19.89 17.63
N THR A 353 -4.97 -19.36 16.52
CA THR A 353 -3.51 -19.19 16.33
C THR A 353 -2.99 -17.84 16.83
N GLY A 354 -3.89 -16.94 17.24
CA GLY A 354 -3.62 -15.60 17.75
C GLY A 354 -3.99 -14.47 16.80
N VAL A 355 -3.95 -13.25 17.33
CA VAL A 355 -4.12 -11.97 16.60
C VAL A 355 -2.76 -11.32 16.38
N CYS A 356 -2.65 -10.44 15.38
CA CYS A 356 -1.42 -9.73 15.09
C CYS A 356 -0.94 -8.86 16.25
N ASP A 357 0.30 -9.08 16.67
CA ASP A 357 1.11 -8.16 17.47
C ASP A 357 1.99 -7.31 16.55
N TRP A 358 1.39 -6.26 15.99
CA TRP A 358 2.06 -5.35 15.07
C TRP A 358 3.28 -4.64 15.67
N SER A 359 3.34 -4.53 17.00
CA SER A 359 4.44 -3.84 17.70
C SER A 359 5.78 -4.57 17.59
N ARG A 360 5.75 -5.86 17.27
CA ARG A 360 6.94 -6.70 17.13
C ARG A 360 7.50 -6.74 15.71
N GLY A 361 6.86 -6.05 14.76
CA GLY A 361 7.28 -6.05 13.36
C GLY A 361 7.01 -7.37 12.64
N ASP A 362 7.79 -7.64 11.60
CA ASP A 362 7.64 -8.85 10.78
C ASP A 362 8.22 -10.09 11.46
N ARG A 363 7.43 -11.17 11.44
CA ARG A 363 7.74 -12.45 12.08
C ARG A 363 9.02 -13.09 11.57
N SER A 364 9.42 -12.79 10.32
CA SER A 364 10.68 -13.30 9.77
C SER A 364 11.92 -12.76 10.50
N GLY A 365 11.80 -11.64 11.22
CA GLY A 365 12.94 -10.93 11.82
C GLY A 365 13.94 -10.41 10.77
N ALA A 366 13.55 -10.41 9.50
CA ALA A 366 14.41 -10.07 8.38
C ALA A 366 14.74 -8.58 8.35
N SER A 367 15.92 -8.28 7.83
CA SER A 367 16.34 -6.90 7.53
C SER A 367 16.86 -6.83 6.10
N HIS A 368 16.80 -5.63 5.52
CA HIS A 368 17.27 -5.40 4.16
C HIS A 368 18.76 -5.73 3.99
N GLN A 369 19.09 -6.60 3.02
CA GLN A 369 20.45 -7.14 2.82
C GLN A 369 21.27 -6.39 1.75
N GLY A 370 21.14 -5.06 1.67
CA GLY A 370 21.96 -4.21 0.78
C GLY A 370 21.47 -4.09 -0.67
N VAL A 371 22.31 -3.53 -1.55
CA VAL A 371 21.99 -3.24 -2.95
C VAL A 371 22.73 -4.18 -3.91
N TRP A 372 22.37 -4.17 -5.20
CA TRP A 372 23.02 -4.99 -6.24
C TRP A 372 22.99 -6.50 -5.96
N LYS A 373 21.87 -6.99 -5.45
CA LYS A 373 21.67 -8.39 -5.08
C LYS A 373 21.66 -9.29 -6.30
N SER A 374 22.23 -10.47 -6.15
CA SER A 374 22.02 -11.58 -7.08
C SER A 374 21.07 -12.60 -6.48
N PHE A 375 20.20 -13.15 -7.32
CA PHE A 375 19.39 -14.32 -7.00
C PHE A 375 19.93 -15.58 -7.71
N GLY A 376 21.18 -15.50 -8.16
CA GLY A 376 21.79 -16.44 -9.08
C GLY A 376 21.82 -15.92 -10.53
N PRO A 377 22.70 -16.48 -11.38
CA PRO A 377 23.73 -17.45 -11.03
C PRO A 377 24.97 -16.80 -10.38
N SER A 378 25.09 -15.47 -10.36
CA SER A 378 26.27 -14.80 -9.79
C SER A 378 26.41 -15.14 -8.30
N PRO A 379 27.60 -15.54 -7.83
CA PRO A 379 27.86 -15.74 -6.41
C PRO A 379 28.06 -14.41 -5.67
N VAL A 380 28.30 -13.30 -6.38
CA VAL A 380 28.52 -11.97 -5.79
C VAL A 380 27.18 -11.39 -5.34
N ASN A 381 27.12 -10.88 -4.10
CA ASN A 381 25.91 -10.33 -3.46
C ASN A 381 24.70 -11.28 -3.51
N ARG A 382 24.93 -12.60 -3.44
CA ARG A 382 23.86 -13.59 -3.56
C ARG A 382 22.96 -13.59 -2.31
N LEU A 383 21.66 -13.43 -2.52
CA LEU A 383 20.62 -13.51 -1.49
C LEU A 383 20.05 -14.93 -1.43
N TYR A 384 19.97 -15.53 -0.24
CA TYR A 384 19.47 -16.90 -0.05
C TYR A 384 18.41 -16.98 1.02
#